data_AF-A0A4Q3RQ81-F1
#
_entry.id   AF-A0A4Q3RQ81-F1
#
_cell.length_a   1.000
_cell.length_b   1.000
_cell.length_c   1.000
_cell.angle_alpha   90.00
_cell.angle_beta   90.00
_cell.angle_gamma   90.00
#
_symmetry.space_group_name_H-M   'P 1'
#
loop_
_entity.id
_entity.type
_entity.pdbx_description
1 polymer ?
#
loop_
_entity_poly.entity_id
_entity_poly.type
_entity_poly.pdbx_seq_one_letter_code
_entity_poly.pdbx_strand_id
1 'polypeptide(L)' 'MSEPLPTIDETLAEMIENFDLLEDWEQRIEYVIDLGKDLAPLPDADRIEANKVPGCAAQ' A
#
# COMPACT_ATOMS: atom_id res chain seq x y z
N MET A 1 -23.62 -2.51 -7.71
CA MET A 1 -23.46 -3.71 -6.87
C MET A 1 -22.12 -3.55 -6.22
N SER A 2 -22.07 -3.27 -4.91
CA SER A 2 -20.79 -3.12 -4.20
C SER A 2 -20.37 -4.52 -3.79
N GLU A 3 -19.32 -5.04 -4.44
CA GLU A 3 -18.65 -6.23 -3.93
C GLU A 3 -18.04 -5.92 -2.56
N PRO A 4 -18.09 -6.86 -1.60
CA PRO A 4 -17.41 -6.69 -0.33
C PRO A 4 -15.90 -6.60 -0.59
N LEU A 5 -15.25 -5.62 0.02
CA LEU A 5 -13.80 -5.53 -0.02
C LEU A 5 -13.20 -6.76 0.66
N PRO A 6 -12.10 -7.33 0.13
CA PRO A 6 -11.41 -8.44 0.76
C PRO A 6 -10.97 -8.08 2.18
N THR A 7 -10.86 -9.09 3.03
CA THR A 7 -10.29 -8.91 4.37
C THR A 7 -8.80 -8.61 4.28
N ILE A 8 -8.24 -8.02 5.32
CA ILE A 8 -6.79 -7.73 5.38
C ILE A 8 -5.98 -9.02 5.21
N ASP A 9 -6.42 -10.13 5.80
CA ASP A 9 -5.73 -11.43 5.69
C ASP A 9 -5.72 -11.96 4.24
N GLU A 10 -6.82 -11.82 3.51
CA GLU A 10 -6.90 -12.21 2.09
C GLU A 10 -5.99 -11.34 1.22
N THR A 11 -5.99 -10.01 1.43
CA THR A 11 -5.10 -9.10 0.71
C THR A 11 -3.63 -9.42 1.01
N LEU A 12 -3.27 -9.69 2.26
CA LEU A 12 -1.90 -10.04 2.63
C LEU A 12 -1.46 -11.37 2.00
N ALA A 13 -2.33 -12.37 1.96
CA ALA A 13 -2.01 -13.65 1.32
C ALA A 13 -1.72 -13.47 -0.18
N GLU A 14 -2.55 -12.71 -0.90
CA GLU A 14 -2.32 -12.40 -2.31
C GLU A 14 -1.00 -11.63 -2.52
N MET A 15 -0.72 -10.63 -1.67
CA MET A 15 0.55 -9.91 -1.74
C MET A 15 1.74 -10.84 -1.53
N ILE A 16 1.69 -11.75 -0.56
CA ILE A 16 2.77 -12.72 -0.32
C ILE A 16 3.00 -13.60 -1.56
N GLU A 17 1.93 -14.13 -2.16
CA GLU A 17 2.03 -14.93 -3.39
C GLU A 17 2.65 -14.13 -4.55
N ASN A 18 2.24 -12.87 -4.73
CA ASN A 18 2.82 -11.98 -5.74
C ASN A 18 4.31 -11.73 -5.50
N PHE A 19 4.72 -11.50 -4.24
CA PHE A 19 6.12 -11.28 -3.88
C PHE A 19 6.99 -12.54 -4.07
N ASP A 20 6.44 -13.73 -3.88
CA ASP A 20 7.14 -15.01 -4.10
C ASP A 20 7.51 -15.23 -5.59
N LEU A 21 6.75 -14.61 -6.51
CA LEU A 21 7.06 -14.62 -7.94
C LEU A 21 8.18 -13.63 -8.31
N LEU A 22 8.48 -12.66 -7.45
CA LEU A 22 9.50 -11.64 -7.69
C LEU A 22 10.88 -12.13 -7.22
N GLU A 23 11.69 -12.54 -8.18
CA GLU A 23 13.03 -13.11 -7.94
C GLU A 23 14.07 -12.05 -7.56
N ASP A 24 13.92 -10.81 -8.05
CA ASP A 24 14.89 -9.74 -7.85
C ASP A 24 14.43 -8.66 -6.85
N TRP A 25 15.39 -8.08 -6.12
CA TRP A 25 15.13 -7.02 -5.14
C TRP A 25 14.60 -5.73 -5.77
N GLU A 26 15.09 -5.35 -6.95
CA GLU A 26 14.65 -4.14 -7.66
C GLU A 26 13.17 -4.28 -8.04
N GLN A 27 12.76 -5.45 -8.54
CA GLN A 27 11.36 -5.75 -8.88
C GLN A 27 10.43 -5.65 -7.66
N ARG A 28 10.89 -6.11 -6.48
CA ARG A 28 10.12 -5.99 -5.23
C ARG A 28 9.90 -4.54 -4.82
N ILE A 29 10.91 -3.70 -4.98
CA ILE A 29 10.78 -2.27 -4.68
C ILE A 29 9.88 -1.57 -5.70
N GLU A 30 10.02 -1.87 -6.99
CA GLU A 30 9.14 -1.34 -8.04
C GLU A 30 7.67 -1.67 -7.75
N TYR A 31 7.40 -2.93 -7.37
CA TYR A 31 6.04 -3.36 -7.02
C TYR A 31 5.45 -2.56 -5.84
N VAL A 32 6.20 -2.35 -4.76
CA VAL A 32 5.74 -1.53 -3.61
C VAL A 32 5.47 -0.08 -4.03
N ILE A 33 6.33 0.48 -4.88
CA ILE A 33 6.19 1.86 -5.35
C ILE A 33 4.91 1.99 -6.18
N ASP A 34 4.65 1.04 -7.08
CA ASP A 34 3.48 1.08 -7.95
C ASP A 34 2.18 0.91 -7.14
N LEU A 35 2.15 0.00 -6.16
CA LEU A 35 1.05 -0.08 -5.21
C LEU A 35 0.78 1.25 -4.49
N GLY A 36 1.85 1.96 -4.09
CA GLY A 36 1.74 3.27 -3.46
C GLY A 36 1.18 4.36 -4.41
N LYS A 37 1.50 4.29 -5.71
CA LYS A 37 0.99 5.23 -6.73
C LYS A 37 -0.51 5.03 -7.02
N ASP A 38 -0.99 3.79 -6.90
CA ASP A 38 -2.39 3.44 -7.14
C ASP A 38 -3.32 3.85 -5.99
N LEU A 39 -2.77 4.25 -4.84
CA LEU A 39 -3.57 4.74 -3.72
C LEU A 39 -4.29 6.03 -4.07
N ALA A 40 -5.54 6.14 -3.61
CA ALA A 40 -6.30 7.36 -3.74
C ALA A 40 -5.56 8.52 -3.03
N PRO A 41 -5.53 9.72 -3.64
CA PRO A 41 -4.86 10.86 -3.02
C PRO A 41 -5.55 11.23 -1.71
N LEU A 42 -4.76 11.49 -0.67
CA LEU A 42 -5.27 11.93 0.61
C LEU A 42 -5.94 13.32 0.47
N PRO A 43 -7.23 13.47 0.84
CA PRO A 43 -7.91 14.75 0.81
C PRO A 43 -7.19 15.80 1.67
N ASP A 44 -7.20 17.06 1.22
CA ASP A 44 -6.52 18.14 1.95
C ASP A 44 -7.07 18.36 3.37
N ALA A 45 -8.36 18.08 3.58
CA ALA A 45 -8.98 18.14 4.90
C ALA A 45 -8.41 17.12 5.90
N ASP A 46 -7.85 16.02 5.40
CA ASP A 46 -7.28 14.95 6.22
C ASP A 46 -5.77 15.14 6.46
N ARG A 47 -5.15 16.15 5.83
CA ARG A 47 -3.73 16.54 6.03
C ARG A 47 -3.54 17.36 7.31
N ILE A 48 -3.96 16.80 8.44
CA ILE A 48 -3.90 17.42 9.78
C ILE A 48 -2.86 16.74 10.67
N GLU A 49 -2.35 17.44 11.69
CA GLU A 49 -1.36 16.91 12.63
C GLU A 49 -1.78 15.59 13.28
N ALA A 50 -3.08 15.42 13.57
CA ALA A 50 -3.60 14.20 14.19
C ALA A 50 -3.43 12.94 13.32
N ASN A 51 -3.37 13.09 11.99
CA ASN A 51 -3.21 12.00 11.04
C ASN A 51 -1.74 11.78 10.63
N LYS A 52 -0.80 12.57 11.16
CA LYS A 52 0.62 12.39 10.86
C LYS A 52 1.16 11.15 11.56
N VAL A 53 1.91 10.35 10.81
CA VAL A 53 2.64 9.20 11.34
C VAL A 53 4.03 9.65 11.79
N PRO A 54 4.34 9.67 13.10
CA PRO A 54 5.64 10.11 13.59
C PRO A 54 6.73 9.09 13.29
N GLY A 55 7.94 9.58 12.96
CA GLY A 55 9.12 8.73 12.77
C GLY A 55 9.37 8.26 11.33
N CYS A 56 8.46 8.49 10.40
CA CYS A 56 8.71 8.29 8.97
C CYS A 56 9.64 9.39 8.43
N ALA A 57 10.62 9.01 7.60
CA ALA A 57 11.59 9.93 7.02
C ALA A 57 10.99 10.86 5.94
N ALA A 58 9.88 10.43 5.33
CA ALA A 58 9.10 11.20 4.39
C ALA A 58 7.69 11.44 4.95
N GLN A 59 7.10 12.56 4.55
CA GLN A 59 5.70 12.92 4.80
C GLN A 59 4.97 13.08 3.48
#